data_AF-A0A8J9U810-F1
#
_entry.id   AF-A0A8J9U810-F1
#
_cell.length_a   1.000
_cell.length_b   1.000
_cell.length_c   1.000
_cell.angle_alpha   90.00
_cell.angle_beta   90.00
_cell.angle_gamma   90.00
#
_symmetry.space_group_name_H-M   'P 1'
#
loop_
_entity.id
_entity.type
_entity.pdbx_description
1 polymer ?
#
loop_
_entity_poly.entity_id
_entity_poly.type
_entity_poly.pdbx_seq_one_letter_code
_entity_poly.pdbx_strand_id
1 'polypeptide(L)'
;MAFNALRLLIPTEPPDRKLSKIEILRLAGSYITHLDNQLYTGDLERPCLQRNDTDYKSTSLCTFCWSTIKKDKTSARNKEIHGFY
;
A
#
# COMPACT_ATOMS: atom_id res chain seq x y z
N MET A 1 -21.83 -6.94 -14.25
CA MET A 1 -21.16 -6.56 -12.98
C MET A 1 -19.63 -6.66 -13.12
N ALA A 2 -18.98 -5.77 -13.88
CA ALA A 2 -17.52 -5.84 -14.05
C ALA A 2 -16.80 -4.78 -13.19
N PHE A 3 -17.19 -3.50 -13.32
CA PHE A 3 -16.66 -2.41 -12.50
C PHE A 3 -16.89 -2.62 -10.99
N ASN A 4 -18.03 -3.21 -10.59
CA ASN A 4 -18.30 -3.50 -9.19
C ASN A 4 -17.35 -4.57 -8.64
N ALA A 5 -17.07 -5.64 -9.40
CA ALA A 5 -16.12 -6.66 -9.00
C ALA A 5 -14.70 -6.07 -8.89
N LEU A 6 -14.29 -5.28 -9.88
CA LEU A 6 -12.98 -4.60 -9.86
C LEU A 6 -12.86 -3.64 -8.66
N ARG A 7 -13.93 -2.90 -8.34
CA ARG A 7 -13.96 -1.98 -7.19
C ARG A 7 -13.73 -2.68 -5.85
N LEU A 8 -14.23 -3.91 -5.69
CA LEU A 8 -14.08 -4.69 -4.46
C LEU A 8 -12.63 -5.18 -4.25
N LEU A 9 -11.84 -5.30 -5.32
CA LEU A 9 -10.44 -5.73 -5.25
C LEU A 9 -9.46 -4.58 -4.97
N ILE A 10 -9.87 -3.32 -5.18
CA ILE A 10 -9.01 -2.16 -4.97
C ILE A 10 -9.06 -1.75 -3.49
N PRO A 11 -7.93 -1.75 -2.77
CA PRO A 11 -7.89 -1.30 -1.39
C PRO A 11 -8.07 0.22 -1.30
N THR A 12 -9.11 0.66 -0.59
CA THR A 12 -9.45 2.08 -0.38
C THR A 12 -9.89 2.33 1.05
N GLU A 13 -9.64 3.53 1.57
CA GLU A 13 -10.16 3.97 2.86
C GLU A 13 -10.95 5.28 2.69
N PRO A 14 -12.24 5.33 3.07
CA PRO A 14 -13.08 4.22 3.57
C PRO A 14 -13.45 3.19 2.46
N PRO A 15 -13.82 1.95 2.80
CA PRO A 15 -14.06 0.87 1.82
C PRO A 15 -15.23 1.15 0.89
N ASP A 16 -16.19 1.96 1.31
CA ASP A 16 -17.39 2.38 0.57
C ASP A 16 -17.21 3.67 -0.24
N ARG A 17 -15.97 4.20 -0.32
CA ARG A 17 -15.66 5.38 -1.14
C ARG A 17 -16.20 5.22 -2.57
N LYS A 18 -17.09 6.12 -2.98
CA LYS A 18 -17.58 6.17 -4.36
C LYS A 18 -16.44 6.59 -5.29
N LEU A 19 -16.18 5.77 -6.30
CA LEU A 19 -15.18 6.03 -7.33
C LEU A 19 -15.88 6.07 -8.68
N SER A 20 -15.49 7.02 -9.52
CA SER A 20 -15.86 7.04 -10.94
C SER A 20 -15.21 5.87 -11.69
N LYS A 21 -15.75 5.53 -12.87
CA LYS A 21 -15.20 4.46 -13.72
C LYS A 21 -13.72 4.66 -14.04
N ILE A 22 -13.31 5.91 -14.31
CA ILE A 22 -11.91 6.23 -14.62
C ILE A 22 -11.01 6.13 -13.39
N GLU A 23 -11.49 6.53 -12.21
CA GLU A 23 -10.73 6.35 -10.96
C GLU A 23 -10.51 4.87 -10.66
N ILE A 24 -11.53 4.02 -10.86
CA ILE A 24 -11.40 2.57 -10.68
C ILE A 24 -10.30 2.02 -11.59
N LEU A 25 -10.27 2.40 -12.87
CA LEU A 25 -9.25 1.91 -13.81
C LEU A 25 -7.85 2.39 -13.43
N ARG A 26 -7.70 3.66 -13.06
CA ARG A 26 -6.41 4.22 -12.65
C ARG A 26 -5.88 3.53 -11.38
N LEU A 27 -6.74 3.37 -10.37
CA LEU A 27 -6.37 2.71 -9.12
C LEU A 27 -6.08 1.22 -9.32
N ALA A 28 -6.83 0.53 -10.18
CA ALA A 28 -6.54 -0.86 -10.54
C ALA A 28 -5.15 -1.00 -11.17
N GLY A 29 -4.81 -0.14 -12.14
CA GLY A 29 -3.48 -0.12 -12.75
C GLY A 29 -2.38 0.12 -11.72
N SER A 30 -2.54 1.14 -10.87
CA SER A 30 -1.57 1.41 -9.79
C SER A 30 -1.46 0.25 -8.78
N TYR A 31 -2.56 -0.47 -8.50
CA TYR A 31 -2.55 -1.60 -7.58
C TYR A 31 -1.85 -2.82 -8.20
N ILE A 32 -2.04 -3.09 -9.49
CA ILE A 32 -1.30 -4.12 -10.22
C ILE A 32 0.20 -3.84 -10.15
N THR A 33 0.65 -2.63 -10.49
CA THR A 33 2.08 -2.26 -10.39
C THR A 33 2.61 -2.40 -8.96
N HIS A 34 1.81 -2.07 -7.95
CA HIS A 34 2.20 -2.26 -6.56
C HIS A 34 2.42 -3.74 -6.20
N LEU A 35 1.51 -4.61 -6.62
CA LEU A 35 1.63 -6.06 -6.40
C LEU A 35 2.79 -6.66 -7.19
N ASP A 36 3.01 -6.21 -8.42
CA ASP A 36 4.13 -6.60 -9.28
C ASP A 36 5.47 -6.30 -8.59
N ASN A 37 5.65 -5.07 -8.13
CA ASN A 37 6.81 -4.66 -7.35
C ASN A 37 6.96 -5.45 -6.04
N GLN A 38 5.86 -5.87 -5.40
CA GLN A 38 5.93 -6.69 -4.20
C GLN A 38 6.36 -8.13 -4.50
N LEU A 39 5.95 -8.67 -5.65
CA LEU A 39 6.24 -10.05 -6.04
C LEU A 39 7.66 -10.21 -6.59
N TYR A 40 8.09 -9.30 -7.48
CA TYR A 40 9.34 -9.47 -8.24
C TYR A 40 10.58 -8.95 -7.51
N THR A 41 10.45 -8.01 -6.57
CA THR A 41 11.63 -7.40 -5.95
C THR A 41 12.05 -8.03 -4.61
N GLY A 42 11.32 -9.05 -4.14
CA GLY A 42 11.63 -9.76 -2.89
C GLY A 42 11.72 -8.84 -1.66
N ASP A 43 12.24 -9.35 -0.54
CA ASP A 43 12.41 -8.55 0.69
C ASP A 43 13.52 -7.49 0.59
N LEU A 44 14.43 -7.61 -0.39
CA LEU A 44 15.65 -6.80 -0.43
C LEU A 44 15.50 -5.45 -1.10
N GLU A 45 14.56 -5.27 -2.03
CA GLU A 45 14.42 -3.98 -2.72
C GLU A 45 12.97 -3.64 -3.02
N ARG A 46 12.14 -3.42 -2.01
CA ARG A 46 10.79 -2.87 -2.25
C ARG A 46 10.96 -1.47 -2.90
N PRO A 47 10.66 -1.28 -4.20
CA PRO A 47 11.00 -0.04 -4.91
C PRO A 47 10.24 1.16 -4.35
N CYS A 48 9.05 0.90 -3.78
CA CYS A 48 8.28 1.90 -3.09
C CYS A 48 8.83 2.26 -1.71
N LEU A 49 9.69 1.44 -1.07
CA LEU A 49 10.24 1.64 0.27
C LEU A 49 11.74 1.92 0.31
N GLN A 50 12.44 1.93 -0.84
CA GLN A 50 13.84 2.32 -0.93
C GLN A 50 13.99 3.77 -0.45
N ARG A 51 14.31 3.91 0.83
CA ARG A 51 14.83 5.13 1.45
C ARG A 51 16.26 5.28 0.94
N ASN A 52 16.42 5.91 -0.22
CA ASN A 52 17.72 6.42 -0.58
C ASN A 52 17.98 7.63 0.33
N ASP A 53 18.77 7.43 1.39
CA ASP A 53 19.24 8.49 2.31
C ASP A 53 20.22 9.48 1.64
N THR A 54 20.49 9.31 0.35
CA THR A 54 21.28 10.24 -0.45
C THR A 54 20.40 10.89 -1.51
N ASP A 55 20.15 12.18 -1.32
CA ASP A 55 19.67 13.17 -2.28
C ASP A 55 18.16 13.50 -2.27
N TYR A 56 17.88 14.61 -1.57
CA TYR A 56 16.77 15.56 -1.66
C TYR A 56 15.73 15.37 -2.79
N LYS A 57 14.90 14.35 -2.70
CA LYS A 57 13.50 14.35 -3.15
C LYS A 57 12.77 13.31 -2.32
N SER A 58 11.90 13.74 -1.42
CA SER A 58 11.06 12.87 -0.61
C SER A 58 10.49 11.76 -1.49
N THR A 59 10.94 10.52 -1.30
CA THR A 59 10.37 9.35 -1.98
C THR A 59 8.94 9.24 -1.49
N SER A 60 8.01 9.82 -2.26
CA SER A 60 6.59 9.74 -1.96
C SER A 60 6.19 8.29 -2.15
N LEU A 61 6.13 7.55 -1.05
CA LEU A 61 5.68 6.17 -1.02
C LEU A 61 4.35 6.09 -1.78
N CYS A 62 4.15 5.05 -2.58
CA CYS A 62 2.87 4.88 -3.24
C CYS A 62 1.75 4.75 -2.17
N THR A 63 0.54 5.18 -2.51
CA THR A 63 -0.58 5.24 -1.55
C THR A 63 -0.87 3.89 -0.89
N PHE A 64 -0.62 2.78 -1.60
CA PHE A 64 -0.76 1.43 -1.07
C PHE A 64 0.34 1.07 -0.06
N CYS A 65 1.61 1.36 -0.34
CA CYS A 65 2.71 1.17 0.61
C CYS A 65 2.57 2.09 1.85
N TRP A 66 2.04 3.30 1.68
CA TRP A 66 1.74 4.18 2.81
C TRP A 66 0.69 3.59 3.76
N SER A 67 -0.32 2.92 3.19
CA SER A 67 -1.40 2.30 3.95
C SER A 67 -0.94 1.06 4.73
N THR A 68 -0.01 0.27 4.17
CA THR A 68 0.55 -0.90 4.86
C THR A 68 1.45 -0.52 6.05
N ILE A 69 2.34 0.47 5.89
CA ILE A 69 3.24 0.93 6.97
C ILE A 69 2.48 1.46 8.18
N LYS A 70 1.36 2.16 7.96
CA LYS A 70 0.50 2.63 9.06
C LYS A 70 -0.04 1.46 9.89
N LYS A 71 -0.37 0.34 9.24
CA LYS A 71 -0.87 -0.87 9.91
C LYS A 71 0.23 -1.54 10.75
N ASP A 72 1.46 -1.60 10.23
CA ASP A 72 2.58 -2.24 10.91
C ASP A 72 3.02 -1.49 12.17
N LYS A 73 3.07 -0.15 12.14
CA LYS A 73 3.39 0.67 13.33
C LYS A 73 2.42 0.45 14.49
N THR A 74 1.16 0.15 14.18
CA THR A 74 0.12 -0.11 15.19
C THR A 74 0.24 -1.51 15.79
N SER A 75 0.76 -2.48 15.03
CA SER A 75 1.04 -3.84 15.54
C SER A 75 2.32 -3.92 16.37
N ALA A 76 3.36 -3.15 16.03
CA ALA A 76 4.60 -3.11 16.81
C ALA A 76 4.38 -2.56 18.24
N ARG A 77 3.55 -1.53 18.39
CA ARG A 77 3.19 -0.95 19.70
C ARG A 77 2.45 -1.92 20.63
N ASN A 78 1.76 -2.94 20.08
CA ASN A 78 1.03 -3.94 20.86
C ASN A 78 1.89 -5.14 21.29
N LYS A 79 3.08 -5.36 20.69
CA LYS A 79 4.01 -6.41 21.15
C LYS A 79 4.87 -6.00 22.35
N GLU A 80 5.04 -4.70 22.60
CA GLU A 80 5.83 -4.20 23.73
C GLU A 80 5.09 -4.25 25.08
N ILE A 81 3.76 -4.43 25.09
CA ILE A 81 2.95 -4.41 26.32
C ILE A 81 2.77 -5.83 26.93
N HIS A 82 2.97 -6.89 26.15
CA HIS A 82 2.73 -8.28 26.59
C HIS A 82 4.02 -9.13 26.75
N GLY A 83 5.17 -8.49 26.95
CA GLY A 83 6.49 -9.12 27.07
C GLY A 83 7.14 -9.04 28.45
N PHE A 84 6.37 -8.83 29.51
CA PHE A 84 6.85 -8.93 30.90
C PHE A 84 5.80 -9.61 31.78
N TYR A 85 5.69 -10.93 31.66
CA TYR A 85 5.48 -11.89 32.76
C TYR A 85 5.68 -13.30 32.23
#